data_AF-A0A9D6V461-F1
#
_entry.id   AF-A0A9D6V461-F1
#
_cell.length_a   1.000
_cell.length_b   1.000
_cell.length_c   1.000
_cell.angle_alpha   90.00
_cell.angle_beta   90.00
_cell.angle_gamma   90.00
#
_symmetry.space_group_name_H-M   'P 1'
#
loop_
_entity.id
_entity.type
_entity.pdbx_description
1 polymer ?
#
loop_
_entity_poly.entity_id
_entity_poly.type
_entity_poly.pdbx_seq_one_letter_code
_entity_poly.pdbx_strand_id
1 'polypeptide(L)'
;MDENRSGVAKSLNPCARTSILGDAAHLLMLISLWVVFVLIVNPCGEFMVNDDWAFTKALENLVTHGSLGSTGWGPGWAPGGPSLIAHLLWARLFIELFGFSLTVLRISVLFLGILASLGFWLLLRFSGNSRAVCFVATLTLILNPLFFSQCFTFMTDITFLSFAIFSMLFIFI
;
A
#
# COMPACT_ATOMS: atom_id res chain seq x y z
N MET A 1 33.74 -33.15 25.84
CA MET A 1 32.45 -32.44 26.00
C MET A 1 32.21 -31.70 24.70
N ASP A 2 31.68 -32.40 23.69
CA ASP A 2 31.35 -31.84 22.38
C ASP A 2 29.84 -31.72 22.27
N GLU A 3 29.33 -30.51 22.54
CA GLU A 3 27.91 -30.17 22.37
C GLU A 3 27.62 -29.78 20.91
N ASN A 4 27.09 -30.73 20.15
CA ASN A 4 25.77 -30.63 19.52
C ASN A 4 25.38 -29.27 18.88
N ARG A 5 26.11 -28.83 17.84
CA ARG A 5 25.75 -27.67 16.99
C ARG A 5 25.30 -28.02 15.57
N SER A 6 24.71 -29.20 15.35
CA SER A 6 24.25 -29.62 14.01
C SER A 6 22.73 -29.53 13.79
N GLY A 7 21.98 -28.94 14.72
CA GLY A 7 20.50 -28.99 14.71
C GLY A 7 19.74 -27.81 14.08
N VAL A 8 20.37 -26.66 13.81
CA VAL A 8 19.63 -25.41 13.47
C VAL A 8 19.61 -25.11 11.96
N ALA A 9 20.35 -25.84 11.13
CA ALA A 9 20.36 -25.63 9.67
C ALA A 9 19.32 -26.50 8.93
N LYS A 10 18.16 -26.77 9.53
CA LYS A 10 17.05 -27.45 8.83
C LYS A 10 16.28 -26.45 7.97
N SER A 11 16.77 -26.33 6.74
CA SER A 11 16.09 -25.90 5.53
C SER A 11 15.31 -24.58 5.58
N LEU A 12 16.01 -23.49 5.29
CA LEU A 12 15.45 -22.48 4.38
C LEU A 12 15.35 -23.16 3.01
N ASN A 13 14.35 -24.02 2.81
CA ASN A 13 14.09 -24.60 1.51
C ASN A 13 13.78 -23.43 0.56
N PRO A 14 14.54 -23.26 -0.52
CA PRO A 14 14.24 -22.24 -1.51
C PRO A 14 12.83 -22.50 -2.03
N CYS A 15 12.03 -21.43 -1.94
CA CYS A 15 10.70 -21.23 -2.48
C CYS A 15 10.29 -22.30 -3.48
N ALA A 16 9.26 -23.10 -3.16
CA ALA A 16 8.53 -23.84 -4.17
C ALA A 16 8.21 -22.84 -5.30
N ARG A 17 8.69 -23.12 -6.52
CA ARG A 17 8.64 -22.19 -7.66
C ARG A 17 7.18 -21.76 -7.89
N THR A 18 6.79 -20.62 -7.33
CA THR A 18 5.42 -20.10 -7.40
C THR A 18 5.19 -19.60 -8.80
N SER A 19 4.38 -20.33 -9.57
CA SER A 19 3.99 -19.89 -10.91
C SER A 19 2.94 -18.79 -10.80
N ILE A 20 3.31 -17.55 -11.15
CA ILE A 20 2.40 -16.40 -11.23
C ILE A 20 1.23 -16.69 -12.18
N LEU A 21 1.49 -17.38 -13.29
CA LEU A 21 0.45 -17.84 -14.23
C LEU A 21 -0.56 -18.77 -13.54
N GLY A 22 -0.09 -19.61 -12.61
CA GLY A 22 -0.95 -20.48 -11.82
C GLY A 22 -1.80 -19.76 -10.77
N ASP A 23 -1.53 -18.48 -10.52
CA ASP A 23 -2.25 -17.65 -9.54
C ASP A 23 -3.17 -16.62 -10.23
N ALA A 24 -3.16 -16.55 -11.57
CA ALA A 24 -3.89 -15.57 -12.38
C ALA A 24 -5.39 -15.49 -12.04
N ALA A 25 -6.07 -16.62 -11.85
CA ALA A 25 -7.49 -16.64 -11.51
C ALA A 25 -7.77 -15.91 -10.17
N HIS A 26 -6.93 -16.11 -9.16
CA HIS A 26 -7.10 -15.48 -7.84
C HIS A 26 -6.79 -13.97 -7.92
N LEU A 27 -5.74 -13.60 -8.65
CA LEU A 27 -5.41 -12.19 -8.88
C LEU A 27 -6.53 -11.47 -9.62
N LEU A 28 -7.12 -12.08 -10.66
CA LEU A 28 -8.27 -11.54 -11.38
C LEU A 28 -9.50 -11.40 -10.48
N MET A 29 -9.75 -12.35 -9.58
CA MET A 29 -10.83 -12.24 -8.59
C MET A 29 -10.60 -11.05 -7.64
N LEU A 30 -9.39 -10.87 -7.13
CA LEU A 30 -9.04 -9.74 -6.26
C LEU A 30 -9.18 -8.40 -6.98
N ILE A 31 -8.73 -8.31 -8.23
CA ILE A 31 -8.89 -7.10 -9.06
C ILE A 31 -10.38 -6.82 -9.32
N SER A 32 -11.15 -7.84 -9.66
CA SER A 32 -12.59 -7.71 -9.90
C SER A 32 -13.32 -7.22 -8.65
N LEU A 33 -12.94 -7.72 -7.47
CA LEU A 33 -13.47 -7.27 -6.19
C LEU A 33 -13.17 -5.79 -5.94
N TRP A 34 -11.93 -5.36 -6.20
CA TRP A 34 -11.56 -3.94 -6.11
C TRP A 34 -12.37 -3.07 -7.06
N VAL A 35 -12.59 -3.51 -8.31
CA VAL A 35 -13.45 -2.79 -9.26
C VAL A 35 -14.85 -2.61 -8.68
N VAL A 36 -15.44 -3.65 -8.11
CA VAL A 36 -16.76 -3.57 -7.46
C VAL A 36 -16.73 -2.56 -6.30
N PHE A 37 -15.72 -2.60 -5.43
CA PHE A 37 -15.62 -1.64 -4.32
C PHE A 37 -15.45 -0.19 -4.78
N VAL A 38 -14.63 0.05 -5.80
CA VAL A 38 -14.44 1.39 -6.37
C VAL A 38 -15.74 1.93 -6.96
N LEU A 39 -16.52 1.08 -7.63
CA LEU A 39 -17.82 1.47 -8.17
C LEU A 39 -18.86 1.77 -7.07
N ILE A 40 -18.85 1.01 -5.98
CA ILE A 40 -19.77 1.20 -4.84
C ILE A 40 -19.41 2.47 -4.05
N VAL A 41 -18.14 2.63 -3.69
CA VAL A 41 -17.69 3.74 -2.84
C VAL A 41 -17.63 5.05 -3.62
N ASN A 42 -17.23 4.99 -4.90
CA ASN A 42 -17.02 6.13 -5.77
C ASN A 42 -16.03 7.17 -5.18
N PRO A 43 -14.72 7.10 -5.52
CA PRO A 43 -13.72 8.01 -4.97
C PRO A 43 -13.79 9.44 -5.52
N CYS A 44 -14.72 9.74 -6.45
CA CYS A 44 -14.79 11.04 -7.09
C CYS A 44 -15.40 12.12 -6.19
N GLY A 45 -14.77 13.30 -6.20
CA GLY A 45 -15.27 14.51 -5.55
C GLY A 45 -14.15 15.37 -4.98
N GLU A 46 -14.43 16.66 -4.84
CA GLU A 46 -13.46 17.64 -4.33
C GLU A 46 -13.76 17.97 -2.87
N PHE A 47 -13.62 16.94 -2.03
CA PHE A 47 -13.78 17.05 -0.59
C PHE A 47 -12.69 16.25 0.12
N MET A 48 -12.23 16.77 1.25
CA MET A 48 -11.24 16.12 2.11
C MET A 48 -11.95 15.17 3.07
N VAL A 49 -11.31 14.05 3.36
CA VAL A 49 -11.81 13.06 4.33
C VAL A 49 -10.78 12.94 5.44
N ASN A 50 -11.22 12.95 6.70
CA ASN A 50 -10.30 12.86 7.85
C ASN A 50 -9.19 13.94 7.80
N ASP A 51 -7.94 13.57 8.06
CA ASP A 51 -6.77 14.46 8.09
C ASP A 51 -6.09 14.65 6.71
N ASP A 52 -6.73 14.21 5.63
CA ASP A 52 -6.23 14.38 4.24
C ASP A 52 -5.85 15.82 3.90
N TRP A 53 -6.52 16.78 4.55
CA TRP A 53 -6.26 18.21 4.39
C TRP A 53 -4.81 18.57 4.71
N ALA A 54 -4.19 17.88 5.69
CA ALA A 54 -2.83 18.14 6.10
C ALA A 54 -1.82 17.62 5.07
N PHE A 55 -2.03 16.41 4.54
CA PHE A 55 -1.15 15.87 3.49
C PHE A 55 -1.32 16.61 2.17
N THR A 56 -2.54 17.05 1.85
CA THR A 56 -2.83 17.89 0.68
C THR A 56 -2.07 19.20 0.75
N LYS A 57 -2.14 19.93 1.86
CA LYS A 57 -1.39 21.18 2.05
C LYS A 57 0.13 20.98 1.98
N ALA A 58 0.63 19.85 2.50
CA ALA A 58 2.06 19.53 2.38
C ALA A 58 2.47 19.31 0.91
N LEU A 59 1.63 18.64 0.13
CA LEU A 59 1.85 18.47 -1.31
C LEU A 59 1.79 19.80 -2.05
N GLU A 60 0.80 20.65 -1.76
CA GLU A 60 0.69 21.99 -2.33
C GLU A 60 1.96 22.80 -2.09
N ASN A 61 2.42 22.89 -0.84
CA ASN A 61 3.66 23.60 -0.48
C ASN A 61 4.89 23.03 -1.21
N LEU A 62 4.98 21.70 -1.30
CA LEU A 62 6.08 21.04 -2.01
C LEU A 62 6.10 21.41 -3.50
N VAL A 63 4.93 21.47 -4.13
CA VAL A 63 4.79 21.74 -5.57
C VAL A 63 4.94 23.23 -5.88
N THR A 64 4.39 24.12 -5.06
CA THR A 64 4.40 25.58 -5.31
C THR A 64 5.69 26.25 -4.85
N HIS A 65 6.26 25.81 -3.73
CA HIS A 65 7.40 26.46 -3.08
C HIS A 65 8.66 25.60 -3.04
N GLY A 66 8.58 24.33 -3.47
CA GLY A 66 9.73 23.41 -3.39
C GLY A 66 10.14 23.08 -1.96
N SER A 67 9.28 23.34 -0.97
CA SER A 67 9.59 23.15 0.44
C SER A 67 8.51 22.34 1.14
N LEU A 68 8.93 21.50 2.08
CA LEU A 68 8.01 20.85 3.01
C LEU A 68 7.63 21.87 4.07
N GLY A 69 6.48 22.51 3.84
CA GLY A 69 5.91 23.50 4.74
C GLY A 69 5.01 22.88 5.81
N SER A 70 4.54 23.74 6.70
CA SER A 70 3.68 23.35 7.81
C SER A 70 2.21 23.34 7.56
N THR A 71 1.53 22.41 8.21
CA THR A 71 0.09 22.41 8.34
C THR A 71 -0.44 22.75 9.74
N GLY A 72 0.43 22.93 10.74
CA GLY A 72 0.02 23.30 12.11
C GLY A 72 -0.19 22.16 13.10
N TRP A 73 -0.01 20.89 12.69
CA TRP A 73 -0.06 19.71 13.58
C TRP A 73 1.31 19.01 13.61
N GLY A 74 2.06 19.15 14.72
CA GLY A 74 3.38 18.51 14.95
C GLY A 74 4.45 19.48 15.52
N PRO A 75 5.48 18.98 16.24
CA PRO A 75 6.55 19.81 16.76
C PRO A 75 7.38 20.35 15.59
N GLY A 76 7.44 21.66 15.44
CA GLY A 76 8.15 22.27 14.32
C GLY A 76 7.42 22.12 12.99
N TRP A 77 6.08 22.07 13.01
CA TRP A 77 5.34 22.52 11.84
C TRP A 77 5.52 21.61 10.61
N ALA A 78 5.40 20.28 10.73
CA ALA A 78 5.25 19.35 9.59
C ALA A 78 4.14 18.35 9.91
N PRO A 79 3.28 17.93 8.96
CA PRO A 79 2.42 16.77 9.18
C PRO A 79 3.33 15.56 9.36
N GLY A 80 3.65 15.24 10.61
CA GLY A 80 4.42 14.06 10.96
C GLY A 80 3.62 12.82 10.57
N GLY A 81 4.24 11.93 9.81
CA GLY A 81 3.64 10.66 9.41
C GLY A 81 4.71 9.76 8.80
N PRO A 82 4.62 8.43 8.98
CA PRO A 82 5.55 7.50 8.34
C PRO A 82 5.49 7.68 6.82
N SER A 83 6.64 7.59 6.16
CA SER A 83 6.73 7.66 4.69
C SER A 83 6.20 8.95 4.04
N LEU A 84 6.06 10.07 4.76
CA LEU A 84 5.54 11.33 4.21
C LEU A 84 6.21 11.73 2.88
N ILE A 85 7.54 11.72 2.82
CA ILE A 85 8.28 12.12 1.62
C ILE A 85 7.91 11.22 0.43
N ALA A 86 7.92 9.90 0.63
CA ALA A 86 7.52 8.94 -0.38
C ALA A 86 6.07 9.15 -0.84
N HIS A 87 5.15 9.39 0.10
CA HIS A 87 3.75 9.67 -0.18
C HIS A 87 3.56 10.91 -1.04
N LEU A 88 4.24 12.01 -0.71
CA LEU A 88 4.17 13.26 -1.48
C LEU A 88 4.80 13.11 -2.87
N LEU A 89 5.92 12.41 -3.00
CA LEU A 89 6.56 12.17 -4.29
C LEU A 89 5.70 11.26 -5.19
N TRP A 90 5.05 10.24 -4.60
CA TRP A 90 4.10 9.40 -5.32
C TRP A 90 2.89 10.18 -5.80
N ALA A 91 2.30 10.99 -4.92
CA ALA A 91 1.18 11.87 -5.28
C ALA A 91 1.58 12.89 -6.34
N ARG A 92 2.79 13.45 -6.26
CA ARG A 92 3.35 14.36 -7.27
C ARG A 92 3.33 13.71 -8.66
N LEU A 93 3.76 12.45 -8.78
CA LEU A 93 3.69 11.74 -10.06
C LEU A 93 2.27 11.72 -10.64
N PHE A 94 1.25 11.50 -9.80
CA PHE A 94 -0.14 11.46 -10.25
C PHE A 94 -0.68 12.82 -10.68
N ILE A 95 -0.39 13.88 -9.93
CA ILE A 95 -0.86 15.23 -10.30
C ILE A 95 -0.17 15.76 -11.55
N GLU A 96 1.07 15.36 -11.84
CA GLU A 96 1.78 15.74 -13.07
C GLU A 96 1.15 15.06 -14.30
N LEU A 97 0.57 13.86 -14.12
CA LEU A 97 -0.08 13.10 -15.19
C LEU A 97 -1.55 13.49 -15.41
N PHE A 98 -2.29 13.78 -14.33
CA PHE A 98 -3.75 13.92 -14.37
C PHE A 98 -4.26 15.29 -13.91
N GLY A 99 -3.36 16.18 -13.48
CA GLY A 99 -3.70 17.47 -12.87
C GLY A 99 -3.97 17.36 -11.37
N PHE A 100 -3.85 18.48 -10.67
CA PHE A 100 -4.11 18.56 -9.23
C PHE A 100 -5.63 18.55 -8.96
N SER A 101 -6.09 17.56 -8.19
CA SER A 101 -7.44 17.49 -7.62
C SER A 101 -7.45 16.50 -6.46
N LEU A 102 -8.35 16.67 -5.49
CA LEU A 102 -8.49 15.74 -4.36
C LEU A 102 -8.90 14.34 -4.82
N THR A 103 -9.67 14.26 -5.92
CA THR A 103 -9.98 12.99 -6.57
C THR A 103 -8.71 12.27 -7.05
N VAL A 104 -7.81 12.97 -7.74
CA VAL A 104 -6.53 12.39 -8.21
C VAL A 104 -5.66 11.93 -7.05
N LEU A 105 -5.61 12.71 -5.96
CA LEU A 105 -4.89 12.32 -4.74
C LEU A 105 -5.44 11.02 -4.13
N ARG A 106 -6.77 10.89 -4.00
CA ARG A 106 -7.39 9.64 -3.54
C ARG A 106 -7.14 8.46 -4.47
N ILE A 107 -7.22 8.68 -5.78
CA ILE A 107 -6.90 7.65 -6.78
C ILE A 107 -5.46 7.17 -6.63
N SER A 108 -4.51 8.06 -6.33
CA SER A 108 -3.10 7.69 -6.12
C SER A 108 -2.92 6.71 -4.95
N VAL A 109 -3.69 6.88 -3.87
CA VAL A 109 -3.65 6.01 -2.69
C VAL A 109 -4.42 4.72 -2.94
N LEU A 110 -5.58 4.79 -3.56
CA LEU A 110 -6.37 3.63 -3.97
C LEU A 110 -5.54 2.68 -4.85
N PHE A 111 -4.78 3.24 -5.80
CA PHE A 111 -3.86 2.46 -6.62
C PHE A 111 -2.82 1.73 -5.77
N LEU A 112 -2.23 2.39 -4.79
CA LEU A 112 -1.31 1.74 -3.84
C LEU A 112 -1.99 0.69 -2.96
N GLY A 113 -3.26 0.88 -2.59
CA GLY A 113 -4.05 -0.11 -1.84
C GLY A 113 -4.30 -1.38 -2.64
N ILE A 114 -4.62 -1.25 -3.93
CA ILE A 114 -4.72 -2.38 -4.86
C ILE A 114 -3.37 -3.08 -4.98
N LEU A 115 -2.29 -2.33 -5.24
CA LEU A 115 -0.95 -2.90 -5.34
C LEU A 115 -0.51 -3.59 -4.04
N ALA A 116 -0.78 -3.00 -2.88
CA ALA A 116 -0.50 -3.59 -1.58
C ALA A 116 -1.23 -4.93 -1.40
N SER A 117 -2.49 -5.01 -1.84
CA SER A 117 -3.27 -6.25 -1.78
C SER A 117 -2.67 -7.36 -2.64
N LEU A 118 -2.26 -7.02 -3.87
CA LEU A 118 -1.63 -7.97 -4.79
C LEU A 118 -0.22 -8.36 -4.33
N GLY A 119 0.56 -7.39 -3.85
CA GLY A 119 1.88 -7.61 -3.25
C GLY A 119 1.79 -8.50 -2.00
N PHE A 120 0.76 -8.32 -1.17
CA PHE A 120 0.53 -9.14 0.02
C PHE A 120 0.19 -10.59 -0.37
N TRP A 121 -0.66 -10.79 -1.38
CA TRP A 121 -0.88 -12.11 -1.96
C TRP A 121 0.44 -12.75 -2.38
N LEU A 122 1.25 -12.04 -3.18
CA LEU A 122 2.53 -12.57 -3.68
C LEU A 122 3.48 -12.90 -2.52
N LEU A 123 3.61 -12.02 -1.54
CA LEU A 123 4.44 -12.23 -0.36
C LEU A 123 4.06 -13.53 0.36
N LEU A 124 2.77 -13.78 0.57
CA LEU A 124 2.28 -15.02 1.20
C LEU A 124 2.55 -16.25 0.33
N ARG A 125 2.43 -16.12 -1.00
CA ARG A 125 2.75 -17.19 -1.95
C ARG A 125 4.23 -17.56 -1.92
N PHE A 126 5.12 -16.56 -1.99
CA PHE A 126 6.57 -16.76 -1.92
C PHE A 126 7.01 -17.29 -0.53
N SER A 127 6.24 -17.01 0.51
CA SER A 127 6.43 -17.61 1.84
C SER A 127 6.00 -19.08 1.94
N GLY A 128 5.53 -19.70 0.85
CA GLY A 128 5.19 -21.13 0.78
C GLY A 128 3.76 -21.50 1.20
N ASN A 129 2.87 -20.52 1.41
CA ASN A 129 1.49 -20.78 1.83
C ASN A 129 0.62 -21.30 0.68
N SER A 130 -0.42 -22.09 0.98
CA SER A 130 -1.38 -22.55 -0.04
C SER A 130 -2.21 -21.40 -0.61
N ARG A 131 -2.74 -21.55 -1.83
CA ARG A 131 -3.55 -20.52 -2.50
C ARG A 131 -4.79 -20.13 -1.69
N ALA A 132 -5.46 -21.09 -1.06
CA ALA A 132 -6.63 -20.84 -0.23
C ALA A 132 -6.28 -19.95 0.98
N VAL A 133 -5.17 -20.26 1.68
CA VAL A 133 -4.70 -19.44 2.81
C VAL A 133 -4.35 -18.04 2.36
N CYS A 134 -3.62 -17.90 1.25
CA CYS A 134 -3.28 -16.59 0.69
C CYS A 134 -4.54 -15.79 0.35
N PHE A 135 -5.57 -16.44 -0.23
CA PHE A 135 -6.80 -15.77 -0.63
C PHE A 135 -7.57 -15.23 0.56
N VAL A 136 -7.78 -16.09 1.56
CA VAL A 136 -8.51 -15.71 2.78
C VAL A 136 -7.75 -14.61 3.52
N ALA A 137 -6.42 -14.71 3.63
CA ALA A 137 -5.60 -13.69 4.29
C ALA A 137 -5.64 -12.34 3.54
N THR A 138 -5.48 -12.33 2.22
CA THR A 138 -5.59 -11.10 1.42
C THR A 138 -6.99 -10.51 1.48
N LEU A 139 -8.03 -11.34 1.44
CA LEU A 139 -9.41 -10.88 1.60
C LEU A 139 -9.63 -10.28 2.99
N THR A 140 -9.03 -10.87 4.03
CA THR A 140 -9.08 -10.33 5.40
C THR A 140 -8.44 -8.95 5.49
N LEU A 141 -7.32 -8.72 4.80
CA LEU A 141 -6.71 -7.39 4.70
C LEU A 141 -7.64 -6.41 3.97
N ILE A 142 -8.15 -6.77 2.79
CA ILE A 142 -9.01 -5.89 1.98
C ILE A 142 -10.30 -5.52 2.73
N LEU A 143 -10.91 -6.48 3.43
CA LEU A 143 -12.16 -6.28 4.17
C LEU A 143 -11.92 -5.70 5.58
N ASN A 144 -10.67 -5.51 6.00
CA ASN A 144 -10.39 -4.83 7.25
C ASN A 144 -10.84 -3.36 7.13
N PRO A 145 -11.73 -2.88 8.01
CA PRO A 145 -12.32 -1.54 7.85
C PRO A 145 -11.28 -0.41 7.94
N LEU A 146 -10.18 -0.60 8.67
CA LEU A 146 -9.10 0.39 8.75
C LEU A 146 -8.37 0.46 7.41
N PHE A 147 -7.91 -0.68 6.89
CA PHE A 147 -7.23 -0.71 5.59
C PHE A 147 -8.15 -0.23 4.46
N PHE A 148 -9.40 -0.73 4.42
CA PHE A 148 -10.36 -0.39 3.39
C PHE A 148 -10.68 1.11 3.36
N SER A 149 -11.03 1.70 4.52
CA SER A 149 -11.36 3.13 4.57
C SER A 149 -10.16 3.99 4.18
N GLN A 150 -8.95 3.64 4.62
CA GLN A 150 -7.73 4.39 4.30
C GLN A 150 -7.33 4.31 2.82
N CYS A 151 -7.77 3.30 2.07
CA CYS A 151 -7.56 3.26 0.61
C CYS A 151 -8.32 4.36 -0.14
N PHE A 152 -9.32 5.00 0.50
CA PHE A 152 -10.14 6.07 -0.07
C PHE A 152 -9.85 7.45 0.54
N THR A 153 -8.74 7.59 1.27
CA THR A 153 -8.28 8.85 1.88
C THR A 153 -6.85 9.13 1.43
N PHE A 154 -6.49 10.41 1.29
CA PHE A 154 -5.13 10.88 1.06
C PHE A 154 -4.29 10.91 2.35
N MET A 155 -4.17 9.75 3.00
CA MET A 155 -3.37 9.52 4.20
C MET A 155 -2.11 8.70 3.87
N THR A 156 -1.09 8.78 4.72
CA THR A 156 0.20 8.10 4.50
C THR A 156 0.20 6.58 4.73
N ASP A 157 -0.79 6.05 5.45
CA ASP A 157 -0.81 4.68 5.98
C ASP A 157 -0.71 3.61 4.89
N ILE A 158 -1.52 3.74 3.84
CA ILE A 158 -1.53 2.80 2.71
C ILE A 158 -0.23 2.88 1.91
N THR A 159 0.36 4.07 1.82
CA THR A 159 1.67 4.22 1.15
C THR A 159 2.76 3.49 1.92
N PHE A 160 2.82 3.71 3.24
CA PHE A 160 3.76 3.00 4.11
C PHE A 160 3.58 1.48 4.00
N LEU A 161 2.35 0.99 4.15
CA LEU A 161 2.05 -0.44 4.11
C LEU A 161 2.41 -1.06 2.76
N SER A 162 2.07 -0.40 1.65
CA SER A 162 2.41 -0.85 0.30
C SER A 162 3.92 -1.02 0.15
N PHE A 163 4.69 0.00 0.54
CA PHE A 163 6.16 -0.04 0.44
C PHE A 163 6.77 -1.09 1.38
N ALA A 164 6.23 -1.26 2.58
CA ALA A 164 6.67 -2.31 3.51
C ALA A 164 6.43 -3.71 2.91
N ILE A 165 5.27 -3.96 2.32
CA ILE A 165 4.94 -5.23 1.66
C ILE A 165 5.90 -5.50 0.50
N PHE A 166 6.11 -4.52 -0.39
CA PHE A 166 7.01 -4.70 -1.52
C PHE A 166 8.47 -4.87 -1.08
N SER A 167 8.92 -4.13 -0.06
CA SER A 167 10.25 -4.31 0.54
C SER A 167 10.45 -5.72 1.06
N MET A 168 9.46 -6.27 1.79
CA MET A 168 9.51 -7.66 2.26
C MET A 168 9.46 -8.66 1.09
N LEU A 169 8.66 -8.39 0.06
CA LEU A 169 8.58 -9.22 -1.13
C LEU A 169 9.92 -9.29 -1.87
N PHE A 170 10.65 -8.17 -1.97
CA PHE A 170 11.99 -8.13 -2.56
C PHE A 170 13.02 -9.02 -1.84
N ILE A 171 12.81 -9.36 -0.56
CA ILE A 171 13.70 -10.30 0.15
C ILE A 171 13.56 -11.73 -0.41
N PHE A 172 12.41 -12.07 -1.00
CA PHE A 172 12.13 -13.40 -1.54
C PHE A 172 12.49 -13.57 -3.02
N ILE A 173 12.74 -12.46 -3.73
CA ILE A 173 13.07 -12.43 -5.17
C ILE A 173 14.58 -12.35 -5.34
#